data_AF-A0A4U5LWQ9-F1
#
_entry.id   AF-A0A4U5LWQ9-F1
#
_cell.length_a   1.000
_cell.length_b   1.000
_cell.length_c   1.000
_cell.angle_alpha   90.00
_cell.angle_beta   90.00
_cell.angle_gamma   90.00
#
_symmetry.space_group_name_H-M   'P 1'
#
loop_
_entity.id
_entity.type
_entity.pdbx_description
1 polymer ?
#
loop_
_entity_poly.entity_id
_entity_poly.type
_entity_poly.pdbx_seq_one_letter_code
_entity_poly.pdbx_strand_id
1 'polypeptide(L)'
;MCGSQCYPAPPPPPPVCQNTGCQAGYSCGSYGCHQASRARAHSAKKVSFDAKDGNWDDNAEEKPLKAANPDEEFLGCCEEHQLPDACLQKCSYATYTRNALRAMFLQLDSCPLQAATVIHYCAARAKDHTKCCESYGVTSTSAGSKCNVFCNQVPGNVTHLDMSYLPCYDRFDEMKSCFWHSAVRDLRVNLEYFVK
;
A
#
# COMPACT_ATOMS: atom_id res chain seq x y z
N MET A 1 22.55 -4.91 -51.11
CA MET A 1 22.45 -5.52 -49.76
C MET A 1 22.29 -4.39 -48.77
N CYS A 2 21.09 -4.18 -48.22
CA CYS A 2 20.83 -3.16 -47.21
C CYS A 2 20.59 -3.89 -45.88
N GLY A 3 21.54 -3.77 -44.95
CA GLY A 3 21.44 -4.34 -43.61
C GLY A 3 20.61 -3.43 -42.72
N SER A 4 19.41 -3.87 -42.36
CA SER A 4 18.52 -3.15 -41.45
C SER A 4 18.87 -3.52 -40.00
N GLN A 5 19.45 -2.57 -39.27
CA GLN A 5 19.52 -2.61 -37.81
C GLN A 5 18.14 -2.29 -37.22
N CYS A 6 17.54 -3.28 -36.56
CA CYS A 6 16.33 -3.11 -35.76
C CYS A 6 16.73 -2.54 -34.39
N TYR A 7 16.54 -1.23 -34.19
CA TYR A 7 16.56 -0.66 -32.84
C TYR A 7 15.19 -0.85 -32.17
N PRO A 8 15.12 -1.20 -30.88
CA PRO A 8 13.87 -1.25 -30.15
C PRO A 8 13.25 0.15 -30.04
N ALA A 9 11.94 0.23 -30.26
CA ALA A 9 11.19 1.47 -30.13
C ALA A 9 11.31 2.04 -28.70
N PRO A 10 11.43 3.36 -28.53
CA PRO A 10 11.45 3.99 -27.22
C PRO A 10 10.12 3.72 -26.49
N PRO A 11 10.13 3.58 -25.15
CA PRO A 11 8.92 3.38 -24.37
C PRO A 11 7.97 4.57 -24.52
N PRO A 12 6.64 4.34 -24.51
CA PRO A 12 5.67 5.42 -24.59
C PRO A 12 5.86 6.40 -23.43
N PRO A 13 5.71 7.72 -23.67
CA PRO A 13 5.81 8.71 -22.60
C PRO A 13 4.75 8.43 -21.53
N PRO A 14 5.06 8.68 -20.25
CA PRO A 14 4.08 8.54 -19.18
C PRO A 14 2.86 9.44 -19.47
N PRO A 15 1.63 9.01 -19.13
CA PRO A 15 0.44 9.82 -19.35
C PRO A 15 0.55 11.12 -18.56
N VAL A 16 0.69 12.24 -19.26
CA VAL A 16 0.75 13.58 -18.66
C VAL A 16 -0.68 14.05 -18.45
N CYS A 17 -1.13 14.10 -17.19
CA CYS A 17 -2.38 14.76 -16.87
C CYS A 17 -2.13 16.29 -16.90
N GLN A 18 -2.76 16.99 -17.83
CA GLN A 18 -2.72 18.45 -17.85
C GLN A 18 -3.57 18.95 -16.67
N ASN A 19 -3.03 19.93 -15.92
CA ASN A 19 -3.58 20.46 -14.66
C ASN A 19 -5.02 21.01 -14.75
N THR A 20 -5.60 21.05 -15.95
CA THR A 20 -6.94 21.56 -16.28
C THR A 20 -8.01 20.47 -16.41
N GLY A 21 -7.68 19.19 -16.26
CA GLY A 21 -8.59 18.06 -16.56
C GLY A 21 -9.25 17.36 -15.37
N CYS A 22 -8.84 17.64 -14.13
CA CYS A 22 -9.41 16.95 -12.95
C CYS A 22 -10.65 17.69 -12.42
N GLN A 23 -11.69 16.93 -12.07
CA GLN A 23 -12.91 17.46 -11.45
C GLN A 23 -12.58 18.17 -10.12
N ALA A 24 -13.38 19.16 -9.73
CA ALA A 24 -13.22 19.88 -8.46
C ALA A 24 -13.09 18.88 -7.28
N GLY A 25 -12.03 19.04 -6.47
CA GLY A 25 -11.68 18.13 -5.37
C GLY A 25 -10.62 17.08 -5.71
N TYR A 26 -10.18 17.00 -6.97
CA TYR A 26 -9.11 16.11 -7.44
C TYR A 26 -7.90 16.91 -7.93
N SER A 27 -6.69 16.40 -7.69
CA SER A 27 -5.41 16.96 -8.14
C SER A 27 -4.70 15.98 -9.07
N CYS A 28 -3.84 16.55 -9.93
CA CYS A 28 -3.03 15.79 -10.86
C CYS A 28 -1.79 15.19 -10.15
N GLY A 29 -1.58 13.88 -10.29
CA GLY A 29 -0.41 13.15 -9.81
C GLY A 29 0.17 12.20 -10.87
N SER A 30 1.16 11.38 -10.46
CA SER A 30 1.89 10.46 -11.35
C SER A 30 0.98 9.42 -12.04
N TYR A 31 -0.17 9.12 -11.43
CA TYR A 31 -1.14 8.13 -11.90
C TYR A 31 -2.43 8.77 -12.48
N GLY A 32 -2.42 10.07 -12.77
CA GLY A 32 -3.59 10.82 -13.22
C GLY A 32 -4.27 11.60 -12.09
N CYS A 33 -5.59 11.80 -12.18
CA CYS A 33 -6.34 12.53 -11.16
C CYS A 33 -6.51 11.68 -9.90
N HIS A 34 -6.03 12.16 -8.76
CA HIS A 34 -6.28 11.60 -7.43
C HIS A 34 -7.05 12.61 -6.59
N GLN A 35 -7.76 12.18 -5.56
CA GLN A 35 -8.48 13.11 -4.69
C GLN A 35 -7.46 14.02 -3.98
N ALA A 36 -7.55 15.34 -4.20
CA ALA A 36 -6.57 16.33 -3.69
C ALA A 36 -6.63 16.46 -2.17
N SER A 37 -7.80 16.20 -1.64
CA SER A 37 -8.07 16.17 -0.21
C SER A 37 -9.36 15.40 0.00
N ARG A 38 -9.25 14.16 0.49
CA ARG A 38 -10.22 13.74 1.48
C ARG A 38 -9.99 14.66 2.66
N ALA A 39 -10.84 15.68 2.82
CA ALA A 39 -11.01 16.27 4.14
C ALA A 39 -11.19 15.08 5.07
N ARG A 40 -10.22 14.82 5.95
CA ARG A 40 -10.26 13.69 6.86
C ARG A 40 -11.53 13.89 7.70
N ALA A 41 -12.63 13.26 7.31
CA ALA A 41 -13.80 13.09 8.17
C ALA A 41 -13.53 11.99 9.20
N HIS A 42 -12.29 11.54 9.34
CA HIS A 42 -11.82 10.95 10.56
C HIS A 42 -11.70 12.07 11.59
N SER A 43 -12.61 12.06 12.57
CA SER A 43 -12.48 12.75 13.84
C SER A 43 -11.18 12.32 14.53
N ALA A 44 -10.05 12.81 14.03
CA ALA A 44 -8.76 12.80 14.69
C ALA A 44 -8.78 14.05 15.57
N LYS A 45 -9.43 13.93 16.73
CA LYS A 45 -9.24 14.87 17.83
C LYS A 45 -7.76 14.74 18.22
N LYS A 46 -6.89 15.53 17.59
CA LYS A 46 -5.55 15.77 18.12
C LYS A 46 -5.77 16.40 19.48
N VAL A 47 -5.47 15.66 20.55
CA VAL A 47 -5.39 16.26 21.87
C VAL A 47 -4.18 17.21 21.83
N SER A 48 -4.46 18.50 21.68
CA SER A 48 -3.50 19.53 22.06
C SER A 48 -3.42 19.48 23.57
N PHE A 49 -2.31 18.95 24.09
CA PHE A 49 -1.95 19.17 25.48
C PHE A 49 -1.42 20.59 25.59
N ASP A 50 -2.33 21.56 25.60
CA ASP A 50 -2.05 22.87 26.16
C ASP A 50 -2.04 22.70 27.68
N ALA A 51 -0.83 22.61 28.22
CA ALA A 51 -0.61 22.62 29.65
C ALA A 51 -1.01 24.00 30.19
N LYS A 52 -2.27 24.15 30.62
CA LYS A 52 -2.66 25.08 31.68
C LYS A 52 -4.08 24.80 32.19
N ASP A 53 -4.17 24.97 33.50
CA ASP A 53 -5.36 25.09 34.33
C ASP A 53 -5.96 23.77 34.82
N GLY A 54 -5.60 23.45 36.07
CA GLY A 54 -6.04 22.27 36.80
C GLY A 54 -7.51 22.34 37.16
N ASN A 55 -8.34 21.75 36.31
CA ASN A 55 -9.70 21.36 36.67
C ASN A 55 -9.80 19.82 36.61
N TRP A 56 -9.87 19.19 37.78
CA TRP A 56 -10.06 17.75 37.93
C TRP A 56 -11.57 17.48 37.79
N ASP A 57 -11.99 17.10 36.58
CA ASP A 57 -13.35 16.62 36.33
C ASP A 57 -13.37 15.10 36.54
N ASP A 58 -14.03 14.65 37.62
CA ASP A 58 -14.16 13.25 38.02
C ASP A 58 -15.09 12.41 37.10
N ASN A 59 -15.49 12.90 35.93
CA ASN A 59 -16.31 12.15 34.95
C ASN A 59 -15.61 12.04 33.58
N ALA A 60 -14.31 11.71 33.58
CA ALA A 60 -13.63 11.26 32.39
C ALA A 60 -14.09 9.84 32.03
N GLU A 61 -15.15 9.76 31.21
CA GLU A 61 -15.51 8.55 30.47
C GLU A 61 -14.23 7.98 29.85
N GLU A 62 -13.81 6.78 30.31
CA GLU A 62 -12.60 6.09 29.84
C GLU A 62 -12.73 5.90 28.34
N LYS A 63 -12.24 6.88 27.56
CA LYS A 63 -12.35 6.85 26.11
C LYS A 63 -11.48 5.69 25.65
N PRO A 64 -12.05 4.58 25.14
CA PRO A 64 -11.25 3.45 24.76
C PRO A 64 -10.25 3.92 23.71
N LEU A 65 -8.96 3.68 23.97
CA LEU A 65 -7.88 3.86 23.02
C LEU A 65 -8.34 3.19 21.73
N LYS A 66 -8.69 3.97 20.70
CA LYS A 66 -9.15 3.39 19.43
C LYS A 66 -8.04 2.45 18.98
N ALA A 67 -8.37 1.15 18.94
CA ALA A 67 -7.43 0.15 18.48
C ALA A 67 -6.98 0.56 17.08
N ALA A 68 -5.68 0.80 16.91
CA ALA A 68 -5.13 1.08 15.59
C ALA A 68 -5.46 -0.13 14.70
N ASN A 69 -6.18 0.11 13.61
CA ASN A 69 -6.63 -0.92 12.69
C ASN A 69 -5.59 -1.08 11.56
N PRO A 70 -5.06 -2.30 11.29
CA PRO A 70 -4.14 -2.53 10.18
C PRO A 70 -4.65 -2.02 8.83
N ASP A 71 -5.96 -2.12 8.58
CA ASP A 71 -6.56 -1.61 7.34
C ASP A 71 -6.55 -0.08 7.26
N GLU A 72 -6.68 0.61 8.40
CA GLU A 72 -6.63 2.07 8.45
C GLU A 72 -5.21 2.59 8.20
N GLU A 73 -4.19 1.92 8.76
CA GLU A 73 -2.78 2.23 8.49
C GLU A 73 -2.42 1.94 7.02
N PHE A 74 -2.86 0.80 6.49
CA PHE A 74 -2.62 0.43 5.09
C PHE A 74 -3.26 1.44 4.12
N LEU A 75 -4.54 1.78 4.32
CA LEU A 75 -5.21 2.79 3.51
C LEU A 75 -4.53 4.16 3.61
N GLY A 76 -4.14 4.58 4.82
CA GLY A 76 -3.44 5.84 5.05
C GLY A 76 -2.13 5.94 4.27
N CYS A 77 -1.35 4.86 4.23
CA CYS A 77 -0.13 4.79 3.41
C CYS A 77 -0.42 4.95 1.90
N CYS A 78 -1.47 4.30 1.39
CA CYS A 78 -1.85 4.45 -0.02
C CYS A 78 -2.30 5.88 -0.37
N GLU A 79 -3.01 6.55 0.54
CA GLU A 79 -3.44 7.94 0.37
C GLU A 79 -2.23 8.89 0.40
N GLU A 80 -1.25 8.66 1.29
CA GLU A 80 -0.01 9.45 1.37
C GLU A 80 0.81 9.35 0.08
N HIS A 81 0.80 8.18 -0.56
CA HIS A 81 1.41 7.98 -1.88
C HIS A 81 0.53 8.44 -3.06
N GLN A 82 -0.59 9.11 -2.79
CA GLN A 82 -1.45 9.74 -3.82
C GLN A 82 -1.96 8.74 -4.87
N LEU A 83 -2.27 7.51 -4.45
CA LEU A 83 -2.87 6.54 -5.34
C LEU A 83 -4.29 6.97 -5.73
N PRO A 84 -4.72 6.73 -6.98
CA PRO A 84 -6.07 7.08 -7.44
C PRO A 84 -7.13 6.20 -6.77
N ASP A 85 -8.38 6.65 -6.74
CA ASP A 85 -9.48 5.98 -6.02
C ASP A 85 -9.64 4.50 -6.41
N ALA A 86 -9.46 4.16 -7.69
CA ALA A 86 -9.50 2.78 -8.19
C ALA A 86 -8.47 1.87 -7.49
N CYS A 87 -7.32 2.42 -7.10
CA CYS A 87 -6.29 1.72 -6.34
C CYS A 87 -6.56 1.71 -4.85
N LEU A 88 -7.13 2.79 -4.29
CA LEU A 88 -7.49 2.87 -2.86
C LEU A 88 -8.48 1.77 -2.46
N GLN A 89 -9.36 1.34 -3.36
CA GLN A 89 -10.26 0.20 -3.14
C GLN A 89 -9.53 -1.13 -2.89
N LYS A 90 -8.21 -1.19 -3.14
CA LYS A 90 -7.35 -2.37 -2.93
C LYS A 90 -6.47 -2.25 -1.68
N CYS A 91 -6.55 -1.13 -0.96
CA CYS A 91 -5.69 -0.82 0.20
C CYS A 91 -6.33 -1.24 1.53
N SER A 92 -6.81 -2.47 1.59
CA SER A 92 -7.18 -3.16 2.83
C SER A 92 -6.80 -4.63 2.68
N TYR A 93 -6.50 -5.35 3.75
CA TYR A 93 -6.15 -6.78 3.68
C TYR A 93 -7.32 -7.67 3.22
N ALA A 94 -8.55 -7.15 3.26
CA ALA A 94 -9.72 -7.81 2.68
C ALA A 94 -9.80 -7.65 1.15
N THR A 95 -9.46 -6.48 0.61
CA THR A 95 -9.57 -6.19 -0.84
C THR A 95 -8.26 -6.37 -1.60
N TYR A 96 -7.13 -6.35 -0.89
CA TYR A 96 -5.80 -6.78 -1.34
C TYR A 96 -5.81 -8.29 -1.57
N THR A 97 -6.23 -8.69 -2.75
CA THR A 97 -6.44 -10.08 -3.15
C THR A 97 -5.62 -10.44 -4.38
N ARG A 98 -5.33 -11.73 -4.52
CA ARG A 98 -4.68 -12.32 -5.70
C ARG A 98 -5.35 -11.87 -7.00
N ASN A 99 -6.68 -11.94 -7.06
CA ASN A 99 -7.44 -11.63 -8.27
C ASN A 99 -7.39 -10.13 -8.58
N ALA A 100 -7.54 -9.26 -7.58
CA ALA A 100 -7.48 -7.81 -7.77
C ALA A 100 -6.14 -7.36 -8.36
N LEU A 101 -5.02 -7.94 -7.90
CA LEU A 101 -3.69 -7.56 -8.38
C LEU A 101 -3.33 -8.25 -9.70
N ARG A 102 -3.78 -9.48 -9.94
CA ARG A 102 -3.64 -10.12 -11.25
C ARG A 102 -4.37 -9.34 -12.35
N ALA A 103 -5.55 -8.81 -12.05
CA ALA A 103 -6.26 -7.94 -12.98
C ALA A 103 -5.43 -6.69 -13.35
N MET A 104 -4.65 -6.14 -12.42
CA MET A 104 -3.74 -5.03 -12.70
C MET A 104 -2.58 -5.44 -13.63
N PHE A 105 -1.97 -6.62 -13.42
CA PHE A 105 -0.94 -7.15 -14.33
C PHE A 105 -1.47 -7.35 -15.76
N LEU A 106 -2.68 -7.87 -15.87
CA LEU A 106 -3.35 -8.10 -17.14
C LEU A 106 -3.94 -6.82 -17.75
N GLN A 107 -3.79 -5.67 -17.08
CA GLN A 107 -4.36 -4.38 -17.48
C GLN A 107 -5.89 -4.43 -17.68
N LEU A 108 -6.54 -5.34 -16.95
CA LEU A 108 -8.00 -5.48 -16.89
C LEU A 108 -8.63 -4.66 -15.77
N ASP A 109 -7.78 -4.03 -14.95
CA ASP A 109 -8.17 -3.20 -13.82
C ASP A 109 -7.96 -1.71 -14.11
N SER A 110 -8.81 -0.85 -13.57
CA SER A 110 -8.66 0.61 -13.68
C SER A 110 -7.48 1.14 -12.88
N CYS A 111 -6.98 0.39 -11.90
CA CYS A 111 -5.74 0.70 -11.19
C CYS A 111 -4.52 0.19 -12.00
N PRO A 112 -3.58 1.06 -12.41
CA PRO A 112 -2.44 0.67 -13.23
C PRO A 112 -1.42 -0.17 -12.47
N LEU A 113 -0.68 -1.05 -13.17
CA LEU A 113 0.30 -1.96 -12.57
C LEU A 113 1.39 -1.24 -11.75
N GLN A 114 1.79 -0.03 -12.13
CA GLN A 114 2.80 0.76 -11.42
C GLN A 114 2.36 1.09 -9.98
N ALA A 115 1.06 1.24 -9.74
CA ALA A 115 0.53 1.43 -8.40
C ALA A 115 0.62 0.15 -7.53
N ALA A 116 0.72 -1.03 -8.13
CA ALA A 116 0.83 -2.29 -7.38
C ALA A 116 2.07 -2.30 -6.48
N THR A 117 3.20 -1.75 -6.94
CA THR A 117 4.43 -1.68 -6.14
C THR A 117 4.19 -0.89 -4.84
N VAL A 118 3.47 0.23 -4.92
CA VAL A 118 3.10 1.04 -3.74
C VAL A 118 2.12 0.28 -2.85
N ILE A 119 1.14 -0.41 -3.42
CA ILE A 119 0.18 -1.22 -2.65
C ILE A 119 0.91 -2.32 -1.87
N HIS A 120 1.88 -3.02 -2.48
CA HIS A 120 2.71 -4.02 -1.80
C HIS A 120 3.56 -3.41 -0.69
N TYR A 121 4.21 -2.28 -0.98
CA TYR A 121 5.02 -1.55 -0.01
C TYR A 121 4.21 -1.16 1.23
N CYS A 122 3.02 -0.60 1.01
CA CYS A 122 2.11 -0.20 2.08
C CYS A 122 1.55 -1.41 2.85
N ALA A 123 1.17 -2.50 2.16
CA ALA A 123 0.72 -3.73 2.82
C ALA A 123 1.81 -4.34 3.71
N ALA A 124 3.06 -4.32 3.25
CA ALA A 124 4.21 -4.84 4.00
C ALA A 124 4.74 -3.85 5.06
N ARG A 125 4.21 -2.62 5.09
CA ARG A 125 4.58 -1.55 6.04
C ARG A 125 6.07 -1.21 6.00
N ALA A 126 6.66 -1.18 4.81
CA ALA A 126 8.08 -0.88 4.60
C ALA A 126 9.08 -1.79 5.35
N LYS A 127 8.69 -3.05 5.61
CA LYS A 127 9.48 -4.02 6.40
C LYS A 127 9.96 -5.19 5.56
N ASP A 128 10.94 -5.90 6.11
CA ASP A 128 11.42 -7.17 5.57
C ASP A 128 10.67 -8.35 6.23
N HIS A 129 9.89 -9.06 5.41
CA HIS A 129 9.15 -10.28 5.78
C HIS A 129 9.75 -11.55 5.19
N THR A 130 10.96 -11.49 4.62
CA THR A 130 11.59 -12.61 3.90
C THR A 130 11.55 -13.92 4.69
N LYS A 131 11.90 -13.89 5.98
CA LYS A 131 11.86 -15.07 6.85
C LYS A 131 10.46 -15.69 6.95
N CYS A 132 9.43 -14.87 7.13
CA CYS A 132 8.05 -15.35 7.19
C CYS A 132 7.62 -15.92 5.84
N CYS A 133 7.84 -15.17 4.76
CA CYS A 133 7.54 -15.59 3.41
C CYS A 133 8.17 -16.93 3.02
N GLU A 134 9.46 -17.12 3.33
CA GLU A 134 10.17 -18.36 3.05
C GLU A 134 9.57 -19.53 3.83
N SER A 135 9.30 -19.34 5.12
CA SER A 135 8.66 -20.39 5.94
C SER A 135 7.26 -20.76 5.46
N TYR A 136 6.53 -19.82 4.84
CA TYR A 136 5.19 -20.04 4.32
C TYR A 136 5.21 -20.43 2.83
N GLY A 137 6.40 -20.63 2.24
CA GLY A 137 6.56 -21.16 0.89
C GLY A 137 6.30 -20.15 -0.23
N VAL A 138 6.40 -18.85 0.01
CA VAL A 138 6.22 -17.82 -1.04
C VAL A 138 7.25 -17.95 -2.16
N THR A 139 8.45 -18.46 -1.86
CA THR A 139 9.51 -18.76 -2.83
C THR A 139 9.37 -20.13 -3.49
N SER A 140 8.36 -20.94 -3.12
CA SER A 140 8.15 -22.28 -3.67
C SER A 140 7.41 -22.28 -5.03
N THR A 141 7.20 -21.11 -5.63
CA THR A 141 6.52 -20.96 -6.93
C THR A 141 7.50 -21.22 -8.08
N SER A 142 7.01 -21.27 -9.31
CA SER A 142 7.88 -21.39 -10.49
C SER A 142 8.79 -20.17 -10.72
N ALA A 143 8.50 -19.02 -10.09
CA ALA A 143 9.38 -17.85 -10.10
C ALA A 143 10.47 -17.91 -9.01
N GLY A 144 10.41 -18.88 -8.09
CA GLY A 144 11.45 -19.12 -7.10
C GLY A 144 11.73 -17.92 -6.17
N SER A 145 13.02 -17.65 -5.95
CA SER A 145 13.47 -16.54 -5.10
C SER A 145 13.15 -15.15 -5.64
N LYS A 146 12.71 -15.00 -6.90
CA LYS A 146 12.22 -13.71 -7.42
C LYS A 146 11.07 -13.17 -6.57
N CYS A 147 10.28 -14.04 -5.94
CA CYS A 147 9.16 -13.65 -5.11
C CYS A 147 9.56 -12.95 -3.80
N ASN A 148 10.82 -13.08 -3.37
CA ASN A 148 11.33 -12.33 -2.21
C ASN A 148 11.27 -10.82 -2.41
N VAL A 149 11.17 -10.35 -3.66
CA VAL A 149 10.95 -8.93 -3.94
C VAL A 149 9.72 -8.39 -3.23
N PHE A 150 8.63 -9.15 -3.14
CA PHE A 150 7.40 -8.71 -2.49
C PHE A 150 7.49 -8.81 -0.97
N CYS A 151 8.37 -9.66 -0.45
CA CYS A 151 8.54 -9.90 0.98
C CYS A 151 9.45 -8.86 1.63
N ASN A 152 10.49 -8.43 0.92
CA ASN A 152 11.37 -7.38 1.37
C ASN A 152 10.95 -6.04 0.76
N GLN A 153 10.15 -5.28 1.50
CA GLN A 153 9.67 -3.96 1.09
C GLN A 153 10.41 -2.82 1.80
N VAL A 154 11.64 -3.07 2.27
CA VAL A 154 12.48 -2.01 2.85
C VAL A 154 12.74 -0.93 1.79
N PRO A 155 12.64 0.37 2.14
CA PRO A 155 12.84 1.46 1.19
C PRO A 155 14.19 1.39 0.47
N GLY A 156 14.21 1.76 -0.81
CA GLY A 156 15.43 1.86 -1.62
C GLY A 156 15.57 0.79 -2.70
N ASN A 157 14.80 -0.30 -2.65
CA ASN A 157 14.76 -1.31 -3.71
C ASN A 157 13.49 -1.17 -4.57
N VAL A 158 13.49 -0.21 -5.51
CA VAL A 158 12.35 -0.01 -6.42
C VAL A 158 12.42 -1.05 -7.54
N THR A 159 11.50 -2.01 -7.49
CA THR A 159 11.40 -3.02 -8.55
C THR A 159 10.28 -2.70 -9.53
N HIS A 160 10.63 -2.75 -10.81
CA HIS A 160 9.65 -2.67 -11.89
C HIS A 160 8.97 -4.03 -12.05
N LEU A 161 7.67 -4.06 -11.79
CA LEU A 161 6.88 -5.28 -11.91
C LEU A 161 6.56 -5.57 -13.37
N ASP A 162 6.84 -6.80 -13.79
CA ASP A 162 6.50 -7.35 -15.10
C ASP A 162 5.80 -8.71 -14.97
N MET A 163 5.37 -9.27 -16.10
CA MET A 163 4.62 -10.54 -16.13
C MET A 163 5.39 -11.73 -15.55
N SER A 164 6.73 -11.67 -15.43
CA SER A 164 7.53 -12.75 -14.84
C SER A 164 7.29 -12.93 -13.33
N TYR A 165 6.65 -11.96 -12.68
CA TYR A 165 6.28 -12.02 -11.26
C TYR A 165 4.89 -12.62 -11.00
N LEU A 166 4.08 -12.86 -12.04
CA LEU A 166 2.74 -13.46 -11.88
C LEU A 166 2.73 -14.81 -11.11
N PRO A 167 3.71 -15.71 -11.28
CA PRO A 167 3.73 -16.96 -10.52
C PRO A 167 3.86 -16.75 -9.00
N CYS A 168 4.45 -15.65 -8.54
CA CYS A 168 4.53 -15.34 -7.11
C CYS A 168 3.14 -15.21 -6.46
N TYR A 169 2.13 -14.86 -7.25
CA TYR A 169 0.75 -14.72 -6.77
C TYR A 169 0.05 -16.07 -6.57
N ASP A 170 0.67 -17.19 -6.90
CA ASP A 170 0.16 -18.52 -6.52
C ASP A 170 0.24 -18.76 -5.02
N ARG A 171 1.13 -18.02 -4.32
CA ARG A 171 1.29 -18.03 -2.86
C ARG A 171 0.92 -16.69 -2.22
N PHE A 172 -0.03 -16.01 -2.84
CA PHE A 172 -0.40 -14.65 -2.46
C PHE A 172 -0.99 -14.58 -1.05
N ASP A 173 -1.83 -15.54 -0.68
CA ASP A 173 -2.49 -15.51 0.63
C ASP A 173 -1.49 -15.80 1.77
N GLU A 174 -0.51 -16.66 1.53
CA GLU A 174 0.62 -16.88 2.44
C GLU A 174 1.46 -15.61 2.63
N MET A 175 1.80 -14.94 1.53
CA MET A 175 2.50 -13.66 1.55
C MET A 175 1.70 -12.59 2.33
N LYS A 176 0.41 -12.45 2.01
CA LYS A 176 -0.50 -11.51 2.69
C LYS A 176 -0.63 -11.79 4.19
N SER A 177 -0.67 -13.07 4.58
CA SER A 177 -0.76 -13.48 5.98
C SER A 177 0.44 -12.99 6.80
N CYS A 178 1.65 -13.06 6.25
CA CYS A 178 2.85 -12.51 6.89
C CYS A 178 2.70 -11.01 7.19
N PHE A 179 2.22 -10.24 6.21
CA PHE A 179 2.04 -8.80 6.33
C PHE A 179 0.97 -8.46 7.39
N TRP A 180 -0.19 -9.11 7.32
CA TRP A 180 -1.29 -8.91 8.27
C TRP A 180 -0.89 -9.26 9.71
N HIS A 181 -0.27 -10.42 9.93
CA HIS A 181 0.14 -10.84 11.26
C HIS A 181 1.18 -9.90 11.86
N SER A 182 2.10 -9.39 11.05
CA SER A 182 3.03 -8.36 11.51
C SER A 182 2.31 -7.07 11.87
N ALA A 183 1.35 -6.62 11.07
CA ALA A 183 0.58 -5.41 11.36
C ALA A 183 -0.21 -5.52 12.67
N VAL A 184 -0.98 -6.60 12.84
CA VAL A 184 -1.74 -6.85 14.06
C VAL A 184 -0.85 -6.92 15.29
N ARG A 185 0.30 -7.61 15.21
CA ARG A 185 1.24 -7.72 16.34
C ARG A 185 1.77 -6.36 16.77
N ASP A 186 2.24 -5.55 15.82
CA ASP A 186 2.86 -4.28 16.14
C ASP A 186 1.86 -3.25 16.68
N LEU A 187 0.63 -3.26 16.15
CA LEU A 187 -0.42 -2.38 16.65
C LEU A 187 -0.86 -2.74 18.06
N ARG A 188 -0.90 -4.04 18.41
CA ARG A 188 -1.11 -4.49 19.80
C ARG A 188 0.01 -4.05 20.74
N VAL A 189 1.27 -4.18 20.32
CA VAL A 189 2.42 -3.70 21.10
C VAL A 189 2.34 -2.19 21.34
N ASN A 190 1.93 -1.42 20.33
CA ASN A 190 1.73 0.02 20.49
C ASN A 190 0.64 0.34 21.54
N LEU A 191 -0.49 -0.38 21.53
CA LEU A 191 -1.52 -0.25 22.57
C LEU A 191 -0.97 -0.50 23.98
N GLU A 192 -0.15 -1.53 24.17
CA GLU A 192 0.46 -1.83 25.48
C GLU A 192 1.47 -0.75 25.93
N TYR A 193 2.17 -0.11 24.99
CA TYR A 193 3.13 0.96 25.28
C TYR A 193 2.45 2.28 25.69
N PHE A 194 1.23 2.54 25.21
CA PHE A 194 0.43 3.70 25.60
C PHE A 194 -0.34 3.52 26.92
N VAL A 195 -0.41 2.30 27.45
CA VAL A 195 -1.09 1.96 28.72
C VAL A 195 -0.13 1.97 29.92
N LYS A 196 1.17 2.17 29.71
CA LYS A 196 2.20 2.37 30.75
C LYS A 196 2.56 3.84 30.89
#